data_AF-L8ELW4-F1
#
_entry.id   AF-L8ELW4-F1
#
_cell.length_a   1.000
_cell.length_b   1.000
_cell.length_c   1.000
_cell.angle_alpha   90.00
_cell.angle_beta   90.00
_cell.angle_gamma   90.00
#
_symmetry.space_group_name_H-M   'P 1'
#
loop_
_entity.id
_entity.type
_entity.pdbx_description
1 polymer ?
#
loop_
_entity_poly.entity_id
_entity_poly.type
_entity_poly.pdbx_seq_one_letter_code
_entity_poly.pdbx_strand_id
1 'polypeptide(L)'
;MNDGRRVGSERRRDRVQAAVDAAVRAGTPLTAAAIARAAGVDRTFLYRHRDLLDQLHAAAREPAGPAPANGPTVTLASLRADLANATARNTRFLARIQQLEKRLSRTLGEQIWRASGLGAPADIEELQRTITQLEQKTVELTAALEEREAELEAARAANRELTRALNQQG
;
A
#
# COMPACT_ATOMS: atom_id res chain seq x y z
N MET A 1 11.90 -30.41 51.21
CA MET A 1 10.80 -29.43 50.97
C MET A 1 10.41 -29.24 49.49
N ASN A 2 11.02 -29.92 48.51
CA ASN A 2 10.70 -29.75 47.08
C ASN A 2 9.58 -30.68 46.56
N ASP A 3 9.32 -31.81 47.21
CA ASP A 3 8.29 -32.78 46.76
C ASP A 3 6.86 -32.29 46.95
N GLY A 4 6.55 -31.64 48.07
CA GLY A 4 5.20 -31.11 48.31
C GLY A 4 4.78 -30.04 47.28
N ARG A 5 5.74 -29.28 46.74
CA ARG A 5 5.49 -28.28 45.70
C ARG A 5 5.24 -28.91 44.33
N ARG A 6 5.93 -30.02 44.03
CA ARG A 6 5.78 -30.80 42.79
C ARG A 6 4.44 -31.52 42.75
N VAL A 7 4.07 -32.22 43.82
CA VAL A 7 2.76 -32.89 43.96
C VAL A 7 1.62 -31.87 43.85
N GLY A 8 1.79 -30.68 44.46
CA GLY A 8 0.81 -29.59 44.35
C GLY A 8 0.73 -28.94 42.96
N SER A 9 1.78 -29.03 42.14
CA SER A 9 1.74 -28.58 40.74
C SER A 9 1.10 -29.61 39.81
N GLU A 10 1.32 -30.90 40.05
CA GLU A 10 0.73 -32.00 39.28
C GLU A 10 -0.79 -32.04 39.45
N ARG A 11 -1.30 -31.99 40.68
CA ARG A 11 -2.76 -31.93 40.94
C ARG A 11 -3.43 -30.69 40.34
N ARG A 12 -2.69 -29.59 40.15
CA ARG A 12 -3.20 -28.39 39.46
C ARG A 12 -3.22 -28.58 37.94
N ARG A 13 -2.24 -29.29 37.38
CA ARG A 13 -2.21 -29.68 35.97
C ARG A 13 -3.37 -30.61 35.64
N ASP A 14 -3.60 -31.64 36.44
CA ASP A 14 -4.70 -32.59 36.24
C ASP A 14 -6.07 -31.91 36.25
N ARG A 15 -6.27 -30.94 37.15
CA ARG A 15 -7.50 -30.13 37.18
C ARG A 15 -7.67 -29.24 35.96
N VAL A 16 -6.58 -28.67 35.43
CA VAL A 16 -6.62 -27.88 34.20
C VAL A 16 -6.97 -28.78 33.01
N GLN A 17 -6.35 -29.95 32.90
CA GLN A 17 -6.66 -30.90 31.83
C GLN A 17 -8.13 -31.37 31.89
N ALA A 18 -8.61 -31.76 33.07
CA ALA A 18 -10.01 -32.15 33.25
C ALA A 18 -10.99 -31.02 32.90
N ALA A 19 -10.62 -29.76 33.19
CA ALA A 19 -11.43 -28.59 32.83
C ALA A 19 -11.43 -28.32 31.33
N VAL A 20 -10.32 -28.55 30.63
CA VAL A 20 -10.25 -28.50 29.15
C VAL A 20 -11.17 -29.57 28.56
N ASP A 21 -11.04 -30.83 29.00
CA ASP A 21 -11.84 -31.95 28.47
C ASP A 21 -13.34 -31.79 28.75
N ALA A 22 -13.69 -31.19 29.89
CA ALA A 22 -15.07 -30.84 30.21
C ALA A 22 -15.58 -29.69 29.31
N ALA A 23 -14.75 -28.68 29.07
CA ALA A 23 -15.10 -27.54 28.21
C ALA A 23 -15.32 -27.96 26.74
N VAL A 24 -14.50 -28.89 26.24
CA VAL A 24 -14.64 -29.49 24.91
C VAL A 24 -15.95 -30.27 24.80
N ARG A 25 -16.26 -31.13 25.78
CA ARG A 25 -17.51 -31.92 25.79
C ARG A 25 -18.77 -31.07 25.89
N ALA A 26 -18.71 -29.95 26.60
CA ALA A 26 -19.83 -29.05 26.80
C ALA A 26 -19.96 -27.97 25.71
N GLY A 27 -19.00 -27.86 24.78
CA GLY A 27 -18.98 -26.80 23.75
C GLY A 27 -18.84 -25.38 24.32
N THR A 28 -18.29 -25.25 25.53
CA THR A 28 -18.12 -23.95 26.21
C THR A 28 -16.87 -23.21 25.72
N PRO A 29 -16.79 -21.87 25.86
CA PRO A 29 -15.66 -21.10 25.35
C PRO A 29 -14.31 -21.51 25.96
N LEU A 30 -13.44 -22.07 25.12
CA LEU A 30 -12.07 -22.53 25.40
C LEU A 30 -11.08 -21.36 25.60
N THR A 31 -11.41 -20.40 26.47
CA THR A 31 -10.52 -19.28 26.81
C THR A 31 -9.71 -19.58 28.06
N ALA A 32 -8.47 -19.09 28.12
CA ALA A 32 -7.59 -19.30 29.28
C ALA A 32 -8.21 -18.80 30.60
N ALA A 33 -9.01 -17.74 30.56
CA ALA A 33 -9.72 -17.22 31.75
C ALA A 33 -10.90 -18.10 32.19
N ALA A 34 -11.63 -18.71 31.25
CA ALA A 34 -12.71 -19.63 31.57
C ALA A 34 -12.15 -20.92 32.21
N ILE A 35 -11.06 -21.45 31.66
CA ILE A 35 -10.46 -22.69 32.13
C ILE A 35 -9.72 -22.50 33.46
N ALA A 36 -9.06 -21.36 33.67
CA ALA A 36 -8.48 -21.03 34.97
C ALA A 36 -9.54 -21.04 36.10
N ARG A 37 -10.71 -20.44 35.83
CA ARG A 37 -11.84 -20.45 36.77
C ARG A 37 -12.41 -21.86 36.98
N ALA A 38 -12.63 -22.62 35.91
CA ALA A 38 -13.16 -23.98 35.99
C ALA A 38 -12.21 -24.96 36.72
N ALA A 39 -10.90 -24.81 36.52
CA ALA A 39 -9.89 -25.62 37.17
C ALA A 39 -9.57 -25.16 38.61
N GLY A 40 -10.05 -23.98 39.03
CA GLY A 40 -9.74 -23.39 40.33
C GLY A 40 -8.26 -23.03 40.48
N VAL A 41 -7.68 -22.38 39.46
CA VAL A 41 -6.27 -21.98 39.40
C VAL A 41 -6.14 -20.53 38.93
N ASP A 42 -5.10 -19.82 39.37
CA ASP A 42 -4.79 -18.46 38.90
C ASP A 42 -4.39 -18.43 37.42
N ARG A 43 -4.79 -17.38 36.69
CA ARG A 43 -4.48 -17.20 35.26
C ARG A 43 -2.97 -17.18 34.98
N THR A 44 -2.18 -16.66 35.92
CA THR A 44 -0.71 -16.61 35.87
C THR A 44 -0.10 -18.01 35.83
N PHE A 45 -0.76 -19.02 36.42
CA PHE A 45 -0.30 -20.40 36.37
C PHE A 45 -0.33 -20.97 34.95
N LEU A 46 -1.39 -20.68 34.18
CA LEU A 46 -1.48 -21.10 32.78
C LEU A 46 -0.40 -20.44 31.93
N TYR A 47 -0.15 -19.14 32.11
CA TYR A 47 0.92 -18.45 31.39
C TYR A 47 2.33 -18.90 31.77
N ARG A 48 2.53 -19.41 32.98
CA ARG A 48 3.80 -19.99 33.42
C ARG A 48 4.04 -21.39 32.84
N HIS A 49 2.97 -22.06 32.39
CA HIS A 49 2.98 -23.42 31.86
C HIS A 49 2.53 -23.41 30.40
N ARG A 50 3.49 -23.11 29.52
CA ARG A 50 3.29 -23.00 28.07
C ARG A 50 2.73 -24.29 27.45
N ASP A 51 3.11 -25.44 28.01
CA ASP A 51 2.57 -26.76 27.66
C ASP A 51 1.04 -26.83 27.78
N LEU A 52 0.46 -26.28 28.85
CA LEU A 52 -1.00 -26.24 29.04
C LEU A 52 -1.70 -25.26 28.11
N LEU A 53 -1.05 -24.16 27.75
CA LEU A 53 -1.58 -23.21 26.76
C LEU A 53 -1.56 -23.78 25.35
N ASP A 54 -0.51 -24.51 25.00
CA ASP A 54 -0.40 -25.17 23.70
C ASP A 54 -1.48 -26.27 23.56
N GLN A 55 -1.77 -27.02 24.63
CA GLN A 55 -2.89 -27.97 24.69
C GLN A 55 -4.25 -27.28 24.56
N LEU A 56 -4.46 -26.15 25.24
CA LEU A 56 -5.68 -25.35 25.10
C LEU A 56 -5.86 -24.85 23.66
N HIS A 57 -4.78 -24.34 23.04
CA HIS A 57 -4.83 -23.87 21.66
C HIS A 57 -5.04 -25.02 20.66
N ALA A 58 -4.50 -26.21 20.94
CA ALA A 58 -4.75 -27.41 20.15
C ALA A 58 -6.23 -27.83 20.26
N ALA A 59 -6.77 -27.91 21.48
CA ALA A 59 -8.18 -28.23 21.73
C ALA A 59 -9.14 -27.17 21.16
N ALA A 60 -8.73 -25.90 21.10
CA ALA A 60 -9.51 -24.83 20.46
C ALA A 60 -9.47 -24.86 18.92
N ARG A 61 -8.46 -25.52 18.33
CA ARG A 61 -8.36 -25.74 16.88
C ARG A 61 -9.07 -27.00 16.43
N GLU A 62 -9.20 -27.98 17.33
CA GLU A 62 -9.97 -29.18 17.07
C GLU A 62 -11.47 -28.82 17.09
N PRO A 63 -12.22 -29.04 16.00
CA PRO A 63 -13.65 -28.75 15.99
C PRO A 63 -14.29 -29.61 17.08
N ALA A 64 -15.10 -28.99 17.94
CA ALA A 64 -15.85 -29.69 18.98
C ALA A 64 -16.53 -30.92 18.36
N GLY A 65 -16.13 -32.11 18.83
CA GLY A 65 -16.73 -33.36 18.40
C GLY A 65 -18.24 -33.31 18.57
N PRO A 66 -19.01 -34.02 17.72
CA PRO A 66 -20.44 -33.82 17.59
C PRO A 66 -21.12 -33.95 18.95
N ALA A 67 -21.80 -32.86 19.35
CA ALA A 67 -22.75 -32.86 20.45
C ALA A 67 -23.79 -33.99 20.24
N PRO A 68 -24.33 -34.58 21.32
CA PRO A 68 -25.24 -35.71 21.20
C PRO A 68 -26.45 -35.35 20.33
N ALA A 69 -26.62 -36.17 19.29
CA ALA A 69 -27.80 -36.39 18.46
C ALA A 69 -28.90 -35.32 18.55
N ASN A 70 -28.94 -34.40 17.57
CA ASN A 70 -30.15 -33.81 16.94
C ASN A 70 -29.79 -32.53 16.16
N GLY A 71 -28.94 -32.67 15.13
CA GLY A 71 -28.70 -31.62 14.14
C GLY A 71 -28.57 -32.26 12.76
N PRO A 72 -29.00 -31.59 11.67
CA PRO A 72 -28.95 -32.17 10.33
C PRO A 72 -27.50 -32.57 10.02
N THR A 73 -27.30 -33.87 9.78
CA THR A 73 -25.99 -34.44 9.43
C THR A 73 -25.50 -33.75 8.16
N VAL A 74 -24.48 -32.91 8.30
CA VAL A 74 -23.85 -32.22 7.17
C VAL A 74 -23.42 -33.28 6.16
N THR A 75 -24.06 -33.27 4.99
CA THR A 75 -23.78 -34.25 3.95
C THR A 75 -22.51 -33.85 3.19
N LEU A 76 -21.81 -34.85 2.66
CA LEU A 76 -20.67 -34.63 1.79
C LEU A 76 -21.02 -33.79 0.55
N ALA A 77 -22.28 -33.84 0.11
CA ALA A 77 -22.81 -32.95 -0.93
C ALA A 77 -22.84 -31.49 -0.49
N SER A 78 -23.29 -31.20 0.74
CA SER A 78 -23.27 -29.85 1.32
C SER A 78 -21.84 -29.31 1.39
N LEU A 79 -20.89 -30.10 1.89
CA LEU A 79 -19.49 -29.68 1.99
C LEU A 79 -18.86 -29.37 0.62
N ARG A 80 -19.19 -30.17 -0.40
CA ARG A 80 -18.74 -29.90 -1.78
C ARG A 80 -19.36 -28.62 -2.33
N ALA A 81 -20.63 -28.37 -2.06
CA ALA A 81 -21.30 -27.14 -2.45
C ALA A 81 -20.69 -25.92 -1.75
N ASP A 82 -20.37 -26.04 -0.45
CA ASP A 82 -19.74 -24.99 0.33
C ASP A 82 -18.32 -24.70 -0.15
N LEU A 83 -17.55 -25.74 -0.49
CA LEU A 83 -16.23 -25.59 -1.09
C LEU A 83 -16.32 -24.87 -2.44
N ALA A 84 -17.24 -25.27 -3.31
CA ALA A 84 -17.45 -24.61 -4.60
C ALA A 84 -17.88 -23.13 -4.43
N ASN A 85 -18.73 -22.83 -3.45
CA ASN A 85 -19.12 -21.46 -3.13
C ASN A 85 -17.96 -20.65 -2.54
N ALA A 86 -17.09 -21.27 -1.74
CA ALA A 86 -15.92 -20.61 -1.19
C ALA A 86 -14.89 -20.29 -2.28
N THR A 87 -14.62 -21.22 -3.19
CA THR A 87 -13.72 -20.98 -4.33
C THR A 87 -14.27 -19.91 -5.26
N ALA A 88 -15.56 -19.94 -5.57
CA ALA A 88 -16.22 -18.90 -6.39
C ALA A 88 -16.20 -17.51 -5.72
N ARG A 89 -16.31 -17.43 -4.40
CA ARG A 89 -16.15 -16.15 -3.68
C ARG A 89 -14.71 -15.67 -3.71
N ASN A 90 -13.74 -16.58 -3.55
CA ASN A 90 -12.32 -16.25 -3.59
C ASN A 90 -11.92 -15.67 -4.95
N THR A 91 -12.35 -16.28 -6.06
CA THR A 91 -12.08 -15.75 -7.40
C THR A 91 -12.66 -14.35 -7.62
N ARG A 92 -13.88 -14.09 -7.13
CA ARG A 92 -14.49 -12.74 -7.16
C ARG A 92 -13.69 -11.73 -6.33
N PHE A 93 -13.21 -12.12 -5.15
CA PHE A 93 -12.38 -11.25 -4.32
C PHE A 93 -11.04 -10.93 -4.99
N LEU A 94 -10.36 -11.91 -5.58
CA LEU A 94 -9.12 -11.68 -6.33
C LEU A 94 -9.33 -10.73 -7.50
N ALA A 95 -10.40 -10.91 -8.28
CA ALA A 95 -10.74 -9.99 -9.37
C ALA A 95 -11.00 -8.57 -8.86
N ARG A 96 -11.67 -8.43 -7.70
CA ARG A 96 -11.92 -7.13 -7.09
C ARG A 96 -10.66 -6.46 -6.58
N ILE A 97 -9.74 -7.23 -5.98
CA ILE A 97 -8.43 -6.74 -5.53
C ILE A 97 -7.65 -6.20 -6.73
N GLN A 98 -7.53 -6.96 -7.82
CA GLN A 98 -6.84 -6.51 -9.04
C GLN A 98 -7.47 -5.24 -9.62
N GLN A 99 -8.81 -5.13 -9.62
CA GLN A 99 -9.49 -3.92 -10.07
C GLN A 99 -9.17 -2.71 -9.17
N LEU A 100 -9.15 -2.91 -7.85
CA LEU A 100 -8.83 -1.86 -6.89
C LEU A 100 -7.37 -1.43 -6.99
N GLU A 101 -6.44 -2.37 -7.12
CA GLU A 101 -5.02 -2.11 -7.36
C GLU A 101 -4.83 -1.30 -8.64
N LYS A 102 -5.45 -1.71 -9.75
CA LYS A 102 -5.38 -0.96 -11.01
C LYS A 102 -5.91 0.46 -10.88
N ARG A 103 -7.02 0.64 -10.16
CA ARG A 103 -7.58 1.98 -9.88
C ARG A 103 -6.64 2.80 -9.00
N LEU A 104 -6.07 2.19 -7.96
CA LEU A 104 -5.15 2.84 -7.04
C LEU A 104 -3.88 3.30 -7.79
N SER A 105 -3.28 2.41 -8.58
CA SER A 105 -2.11 2.72 -9.42
C SER A 105 -2.41 3.84 -10.40
N ARG A 106 -3.61 3.87 -11.00
CA ARG A 106 -4.02 4.99 -11.85
C ARG A 106 -4.15 6.29 -11.07
N THR A 107 -4.84 6.29 -9.93
CA THR A 107 -5.03 7.52 -9.14
C THR A 107 -3.73 8.05 -8.55
N LEU A 108 -2.85 7.16 -8.09
CA LEU A 108 -1.52 7.52 -7.60
C LEU A 108 -0.62 7.96 -8.75
N GLY A 109 -0.68 7.29 -9.89
CA GLY A 109 0.01 7.72 -11.10
C GLY A 109 -0.41 9.12 -11.53
N GLU A 110 -1.71 9.41 -11.54
CA GLU A 110 -2.24 10.76 -11.82
C GLU A 110 -1.82 11.78 -10.77
N GLN A 111 -1.80 11.43 -9.48
CA GLN A 111 -1.36 12.32 -8.40
C GLN A 111 0.13 12.61 -8.46
N ILE A 112 0.96 11.58 -8.67
CA ILE A 112 2.40 11.72 -8.85
C ILE A 112 2.68 12.52 -10.12
N TRP A 113 1.97 12.25 -11.22
CA TRP A 113 2.09 13.03 -12.46
C TRP A 113 1.79 14.52 -12.24
N ARG A 114 0.74 14.84 -11.47
CA ARG A 114 0.43 16.24 -11.09
C ARG A 114 1.46 16.83 -10.12
N ALA A 115 1.94 16.07 -9.14
CA ALA A 115 2.87 16.53 -8.11
C ALA A 115 4.31 16.68 -8.62
N SER A 116 4.71 15.90 -9.63
CA SER A 116 6.04 15.95 -10.26
C SER A 116 6.25 17.17 -11.16
N GLY A 117 5.28 18.08 -11.27
CA GLY A 117 5.38 19.28 -12.12
C GLY A 117 5.26 19.01 -13.64
N LEU A 118 5.44 17.76 -14.07
CA LEU A 118 5.29 17.33 -15.46
C LEU A 118 3.84 17.30 -15.99
N GLY A 119 2.87 17.54 -15.10
CA GLY A 119 1.44 17.36 -15.38
C GLY A 119 0.57 18.63 -15.35
N ALA A 120 1.13 19.82 -15.14
CA ALA A 120 0.37 21.06 -15.21
C ALA A 120 0.49 21.70 -16.60
N PRO A 121 -0.62 22.14 -17.24
CA PRO A 121 -0.55 22.97 -18.46
C PRO A 121 0.08 24.36 -18.21
N ALA A 122 0.33 24.74 -16.94
CA ALA A 122 0.94 26.00 -16.57
C ALA A 122 2.32 26.20 -17.20
N ASP A 123 3.12 25.15 -17.32
CA ASP A 123 4.48 25.29 -17.86
C ASP A 123 4.50 25.21 -19.39
N ILE A 124 3.61 24.46 -20.03
CA ILE A 124 3.61 24.33 -21.50
C ILE A 124 3.14 25.62 -22.16
N GLU A 125 2.07 26.24 -21.66
CA GLU A 125 1.59 27.52 -22.20
C GLU A 125 2.58 28.66 -21.92
N GLU A 126 3.21 28.67 -20.74
CA GLU A 126 4.25 29.65 -20.40
C GLU A 126 5.52 29.46 -21.24
N LEU A 127 5.94 28.22 -21.48
CA LEU A 127 7.04 27.91 -22.40
C LEU A 127 6.69 28.30 -23.83
N GLN A 128 5.48 28.03 -24.31
CA GLN A 128 5.03 28.47 -25.64
C GLN A 128 5.01 29.99 -25.76
N ARG A 129 4.51 30.71 -24.75
CA ARG A 129 4.58 32.18 -24.70
C ARG A 129 6.03 32.66 -24.72
N THR A 130 6.90 32.02 -23.95
CA THR A 130 8.33 32.37 -23.91
C THR A 130 9.00 32.12 -25.26
N ILE A 131 8.70 31.00 -25.93
CA ILE A 131 9.20 30.69 -27.28
C ILE A 131 8.75 31.77 -28.26
N THR A 132 7.45 32.10 -28.30
CA THR A 132 6.95 33.14 -29.21
C THR A 132 7.56 34.51 -28.94
N GLN A 133 7.79 34.88 -27.66
CA GLN A 133 8.47 36.12 -27.30
C GLN A 133 9.94 36.13 -27.73
N LEU A 134 10.63 34.99 -27.60
CA LEU A 134 12.02 34.86 -28.04
C LEU A 134 12.13 34.92 -29.57
N GLU A 135 11.25 34.24 -30.29
CA GLU A 135 11.16 34.30 -31.75
C GLU A 135 10.94 35.75 -32.22
N GLN A 136 9.99 36.47 -31.61
CA GLN A 136 9.75 37.88 -31.93
C GLN A 136 10.99 38.75 -31.69
N LYS A 137 11.68 38.56 -30.56
CA LYS A 137 12.95 39.27 -30.27
C LYS A 137 14.03 38.95 -31.28
N THR A 138 14.13 37.71 -31.77
CA THR A 138 15.12 37.37 -32.79
C THR A 138 14.85 38.07 -34.10
N VAL A 139 13.58 38.18 -34.52
CA VAL A 139 13.20 38.93 -35.72
C VAL A 139 13.53 40.42 -35.56
N GLU A 140 13.16 41.03 -34.43
CA GLU A 140 13.42 42.44 -34.14
C GLU A 140 14.92 42.77 -34.13
N LEU A 141 15.73 41.94 -33.46
CA LEU A 141 17.18 42.12 -33.41
C LEU A 141 17.83 41.94 -34.79
N THR A 142 17.32 41.03 -35.61
CA THR A 142 17.83 40.81 -36.97
C THR A 142 17.53 42.02 -37.85
N ALA A 143 16.31 42.55 -37.80
CA ALA A 143 15.94 43.76 -38.53
C ALA A 143 16.78 44.98 -38.10
N ALA A 144 17.03 45.13 -36.79
CA ALA A 144 17.88 46.19 -36.27
C ALA A 144 19.34 46.06 -36.74
N LEU A 145 19.87 44.83 -36.84
CA LEU A 145 21.20 44.59 -37.40
C LEU A 145 21.27 44.98 -38.87
N GLU A 146 20.30 44.57 -39.68
CA GLU A 146 20.23 44.91 -41.10
C GLU A 146 20.18 46.44 -41.32
N GLU A 147 19.39 47.16 -40.52
CA GLU A 147 19.34 48.62 -40.57
C GLU A 147 20.70 49.25 -40.26
N ARG A 148 21.39 48.77 -39.22
CA ARG A 148 22.71 49.29 -38.82
C ARG A 148 23.79 48.98 -39.86
N GLU A 149 23.73 47.82 -40.49
CA GLU A 149 24.63 47.48 -41.59
C GLU A 149 24.42 48.38 -42.80
N ALA A 150 23.16 48.69 -43.14
CA ALA A 150 22.83 49.64 -44.21
C ALA A 150 23.31 51.06 -43.88
N GLU A 151 23.10 51.56 -42.66
CA GLU A 151 23.63 52.85 -42.19
C GLU A 151 25.15 52.91 -42.31
N LEU A 152 25.83 51.84 -41.91
CA LEU A 152 27.29 51.76 -41.90
C LEU A 152 27.86 51.74 -43.33
N GLU A 153 27.25 51.00 -44.24
CA GLU A 153 27.65 51.01 -45.65
C GLU A 153 27.40 52.36 -46.32
N ALA A 154 26.28 53.04 -46.01
CA ALA A 154 26.01 54.40 -46.47
C ALA A 154 27.08 55.39 -45.96
N ALA A 155 27.43 55.31 -44.66
CA ALA A 155 28.47 56.15 -44.08
C ALA A 155 29.85 55.88 -44.71
N ARG A 156 30.20 54.61 -44.96
CA ARG A 156 31.43 54.23 -45.67
C ARG A 156 31.44 54.75 -47.10
N ALA A 157 30.33 54.67 -47.81
CA ALA A 157 30.21 55.19 -49.17
C ALA A 157 30.42 56.71 -49.21
N ALA A 158 29.74 57.46 -48.33
CA ALA A 158 29.91 58.91 -48.21
C ALA A 158 31.36 59.29 -47.87
N ASN A 159 32.02 58.54 -46.98
CA ASN A 159 33.41 58.79 -46.61
C ASN A 159 34.38 58.53 -47.80
N ARG A 160 34.12 57.48 -48.60
CA ARG A 160 34.86 57.24 -49.84
C ARG A 160 34.67 58.36 -50.86
N GLU A 161 33.46 58.89 -51.00
CA GLU A 161 33.17 60.03 -51.89
C GLU A 161 33.87 61.32 -51.43
N LEU A 162 33.80 61.65 -50.13
CA LEU A 162 34.50 62.78 -49.54
C LEU A 162 36.02 62.68 -49.77
N THR A 163 36.60 61.50 -49.53
CA THR A 163 38.04 61.27 -49.76
C THR A 163 38.40 61.47 -51.24
N ARG A 164 37.57 60.99 -52.17
CA ARG A 164 37.77 61.23 -53.61
C ARG A 164 37.69 62.71 -53.97
N ALA A 165 36.73 63.45 -53.42
CA ALA A 165 36.56 64.88 -53.69
C ALA A 165 37.75 65.70 -53.16
N LEU A 166 38.24 65.41 -51.96
CA LEU A 166 39.42 66.07 -51.38
C LEU A 166 40.69 65.81 -52.22
N ASN A 167 40.90 64.58 -52.67
CA ASN A 167 42.05 64.22 -53.52
C ASN A 167 42.00 64.84 -54.93
N GLN A 168 40.85 65.34 -55.37
CA GLN A 168 40.70 66.05 -56.66
C GLN A 168 40.88 67.58 -56.52
N GLN A 169 40.82 68.12 -55.30
CA GLN A 169 40.99 69.55 -55.02
C GLN A 169 42.39 69.93 -54.51
N GLY A 170 43.21 68.95 -54.13
CA GLY A 170 44.63 69.13 -53.82
C GLY A 170 45.53 68.83 -55.01
#